data_AF-I2QLB2-F1
#
_entry.id   AF-I2QLB2-F1
#
_cell.length_a   1.000
_cell.length_b   1.000
_cell.length_c   1.000
_cell.angle_alpha   90.00
_cell.angle_beta   90.00
_cell.angle_gamma   90.00
#
_symmetry.space_group_name_H-M   'P 1'
#
loop_
_entity.id
_entity.type
_entity.pdbx_description
1 polymer ?
#
loop_
_entity_poly.entity_id
_entity_poly.type
_entity_poly.pdbx_seq_one_letter_code
_entity_poly.pdbx_strand_id
1 'polypeptide(L)'
;MSMMTSRPKRGLDPDSAFKKWSGEARFAQLVQLSGTAEPPSEDRAHVNIRDPRVLRDYQNCRAAAEKDFYDQLSDAQIIGSGIADGGHGRIPIDPSLWDILEIDYEFYEANGEDRSFKKLEFFALSAVPLNIRTIPKWLDDLLGQQGYNSFRHTEDYRHVCLHGIDYVLSPLLAKIVRILHLARLEDGHGWRNGKQVLESAGSAQLKMNDALKDRKDSKALIQSDGKGMFRLALEPPPDASEDP
;
A
#
# COMPACT_ATOMS: atom_id res chain seq x y z
N MET A 1 16.22 -1.99 -16.72
CA MET A 1 15.86 -0.66 -16.17
C MET A 1 14.85 -0.88 -15.05
N SER A 2 15.28 -0.83 -13.79
CA SER A 2 14.42 -1.05 -12.62
C SER A 2 14.00 0.32 -12.09
N MET A 3 12.78 0.77 -12.39
CA MET A 3 12.26 1.99 -11.76
C MET A 3 11.91 1.67 -10.32
N MET A 4 12.81 2.10 -9.43
CA MET A 4 12.56 2.23 -8.00
C MET A 4 11.43 3.24 -7.78
N THR A 5 10.31 2.81 -7.23
CA THR A 5 9.28 3.73 -6.73
C THR A 5 9.23 3.56 -5.23
N SER A 6 9.87 4.47 -4.49
CA SER A 6 9.70 4.55 -3.04
C SER A 6 8.20 4.59 -2.70
N ARG A 7 7.79 3.86 -1.66
CA ARG A 7 6.40 3.87 -1.19
C ARG A 7 5.88 5.30 -1.10
N PRO A 8 4.74 5.62 -1.72
CA PRO A 8 4.20 6.96 -1.68
C PRO A 8 3.78 7.31 -0.26
N LYS A 9 3.83 8.59 0.11
CA LYS A 9 3.42 9.03 1.45
C LYS A 9 1.94 8.74 1.73
N ARG A 10 1.10 8.76 0.68
CA ARG A 10 -0.35 8.61 0.67
C ARG A 10 -0.80 7.99 -0.65
N GLY A 11 -2.00 7.43 -0.68
CA GLY A 11 -2.67 7.05 -1.94
C GLY A 11 -3.18 8.28 -2.69
N LEU A 12 -3.85 8.03 -3.82
CA LEU A 12 -4.57 9.03 -4.59
C LEU A 12 -5.93 9.29 -3.95
N ASP A 13 -6.37 10.55 -3.93
CA ASP A 13 -7.76 10.91 -3.62
C ASP A 13 -8.74 10.31 -4.66
N PRO A 14 -10.05 10.24 -4.36
CA PRO A 14 -11.04 9.64 -5.25
C PRO A 14 -11.04 10.17 -6.68
N ASP A 15 -10.90 11.48 -6.88
CA ASP A 15 -10.92 12.08 -8.23
C ASP A 15 -9.68 11.70 -9.03
N SER A 16 -8.50 11.85 -8.42
CA SER A 16 -7.22 11.47 -9.02
C SER A 16 -7.15 9.97 -9.31
N ALA A 17 -7.71 9.15 -8.42
CA ALA A 17 -7.82 7.71 -8.59
C ALA A 17 -8.73 7.36 -9.76
N PHE A 18 -9.95 7.91 -9.75
CA PHE A 18 -10.93 7.68 -10.81
C PHE A 18 -10.34 8.05 -12.17
N LYS A 19 -9.77 9.25 -12.32
CA LYS A 19 -9.08 9.68 -13.54
C LYS A 19 -8.01 8.70 -14.02
N LYS A 20 -7.21 8.17 -13.09
CA LYS A 20 -6.10 7.26 -13.42
C LYS A 20 -6.60 5.90 -13.88
N TRP A 21 -7.61 5.35 -13.22
CA TRP A 21 -8.03 3.96 -13.39
C TRP A 21 -9.32 3.76 -14.19
N SER A 22 -10.06 4.82 -14.51
CA SER A 22 -11.21 4.76 -15.45
C SER A 22 -10.80 4.66 -16.93
N GLY A 23 -9.51 4.86 -17.22
CA GLY A 23 -8.93 4.88 -18.56
C GLY A 23 -8.93 6.27 -19.20
N GLU A 24 -7.82 6.64 -19.83
CA GLU A 24 -7.58 7.98 -20.41
C GLU A 24 -8.63 8.37 -21.47
N ALA A 25 -9.02 7.42 -22.33
CA ALA A 25 -10.02 7.65 -23.38
C ALA A 25 -11.41 7.95 -22.80
N ARG A 26 -11.86 7.21 -21.78
CA ARG A 26 -13.16 7.47 -21.13
C ARG A 26 -13.15 8.76 -20.34
N PHE A 27 -12.07 9.04 -19.62
CA PHE A 27 -11.94 10.30 -18.90
C PHE A 27 -11.98 11.50 -19.86
N ALA A 28 -11.28 11.42 -21.00
CA ALA A 28 -11.35 12.44 -22.05
C ALA A 28 -12.76 12.62 -22.62
N GLN A 29 -13.51 11.52 -22.80
CA GLN A 29 -14.91 11.57 -23.23
C GLN A 29 -15.80 12.27 -22.20
N LEU A 30 -15.63 12.00 -20.90
CA LEU A 30 -16.38 12.67 -19.83
C LEU A 30 -16.11 14.18 -19.82
N VAL A 31 -14.84 14.59 -19.93
CA VAL A 31 -14.41 15.99 -20.06
C VAL A 31 -15.04 16.67 -21.27
N GLN A 32 -15.08 15.97 -22.41
CA GLN A 32 -15.70 16.48 -23.64
C GLN A 32 -17.21 16.68 -23.47
N LEU A 33 -17.89 15.71 -22.87
CA LEU A 33 -19.34 15.74 -22.65
C LEU A 33 -19.76 16.80 -21.62
N SER A 34 -18.97 16.97 -20.55
CA SER A 34 -19.25 17.97 -19.52
C SER A 34 -18.85 19.39 -19.93
N GLY A 35 -17.91 19.54 -20.87
CA GLY A 35 -17.33 20.82 -21.25
C GLY A 35 -16.42 21.43 -20.18
N THR A 36 -16.01 20.63 -19.19
CA THR A 36 -15.18 21.06 -18.05
C THR A 36 -13.85 20.31 -18.07
N ALA A 37 -12.76 20.96 -17.62
CA ALA A 37 -11.45 20.32 -17.56
C ALA A 37 -11.42 19.08 -16.63
N GLU A 38 -12.31 19.03 -15.66
CA GLU A 38 -12.54 17.91 -14.76
C GLU A 38 -14.04 17.57 -14.78
N PRO A 39 -14.41 16.29 -14.98
CA PRO A 39 -15.81 15.91 -15.09
C PRO A 39 -16.51 16.12 -13.73
N PRO A 40 -17.67 16.83 -13.70
CA PRO A 40 -18.39 17.07 -12.45
C PRO A 40 -18.89 15.76 -11.83
N SER A 41 -19.14 15.74 -10.52
CA SER A 41 -19.93 14.65 -9.93
C SER A 41 -21.27 14.49 -10.64
N GLU A 42 -21.90 13.32 -10.58
CA GLU A 42 -23.21 13.09 -11.20
C GLU A 42 -24.24 14.14 -10.78
N ASP A 43 -24.30 14.46 -9.48
CA ASP A 43 -25.21 15.47 -8.94
C ASP A 43 -25.02 16.86 -9.57
N ARG A 44 -23.77 17.21 -9.90
CA ARG A 44 -23.42 18.50 -10.50
C ARG A 44 -23.50 18.49 -12.03
N ALA A 45 -23.58 17.33 -12.66
CA ALA A 45 -23.65 17.20 -14.11
C ALA A 45 -24.91 17.86 -14.68
N HIS A 46 -26.05 17.77 -13.97
CA HIS A 46 -27.32 18.40 -14.35
C HIS A 46 -27.26 19.93 -14.42
N VAL A 47 -26.37 20.56 -13.63
CA VAL A 47 -26.19 22.01 -13.61
C VAL A 47 -25.34 22.48 -14.80
N ASN A 48 -24.34 21.67 -15.17
CA ASN A 48 -23.36 22.01 -16.20
C ASN A 48 -23.81 21.59 -17.61
N ILE A 49 -24.50 20.46 -17.73
CA ILE A 49 -24.92 19.87 -19.00
C ILE A 49 -26.41 20.14 -19.20
N ARG A 50 -26.72 21.17 -20.00
CA ARG A 50 -28.10 21.60 -20.25
C ARG A 50 -28.84 20.75 -21.28
N ASP A 51 -28.13 20.13 -22.22
CA ASP A 51 -28.74 19.28 -23.24
C ASP A 51 -29.04 17.89 -22.65
N PRO A 52 -30.32 17.46 -22.59
CA PRO A 52 -30.70 16.17 -22.03
C PRO A 52 -30.06 14.96 -22.71
N ARG A 53 -29.73 15.06 -24.01
CA ARG A 53 -29.07 13.97 -24.74
C ARG A 53 -27.61 13.85 -24.31
N VAL A 54 -26.90 14.98 -24.26
CA VAL A 54 -25.50 15.03 -23.80
C VAL A 54 -25.41 14.60 -22.34
N LEU A 55 -26.38 15.00 -21.50
CA LEU A 55 -26.45 14.58 -20.11
C LEU A 55 -26.64 13.06 -19.99
N ARG A 56 -27.50 12.46 -20.81
CA ARG A 56 -27.69 11.00 -20.83
C ARG A 56 -26.44 10.27 -21.29
N ASP A 57 -25.78 10.77 -22.34
CA ASP A 57 -24.52 10.21 -22.82
C ASP A 57 -23.42 10.33 -21.76
N TYR A 58 -23.39 11.45 -21.02
CA TYR A 58 -22.50 11.65 -19.88
C TYR A 58 -22.76 10.63 -18.78
N GLN A 59 -24.01 10.46 -18.34
CA GLN A 59 -24.39 9.50 -17.31
C GLN A 59 -24.03 8.06 -17.71
N ASN A 60 -24.31 7.66 -18.96
CA ASN A 60 -23.94 6.34 -19.45
C ASN A 60 -22.41 6.13 -19.46
N CYS A 61 -21.66 7.14 -19.90
CA CYS A 61 -20.20 7.09 -19.91
C CYS A 61 -19.63 7.03 -18.48
N ARG A 62 -20.21 7.81 -17.55
CA ARG A 62 -19.82 7.89 -16.15
C ARG A 62 -20.09 6.56 -15.44
N ALA A 63 -21.30 6.02 -15.57
CA ALA A 63 -21.67 4.73 -15.00
C ALA A 63 -20.78 3.59 -15.51
N ALA A 64 -20.43 3.58 -16.80
CA ALA A 64 -19.50 2.59 -17.34
C ALA A 64 -18.08 2.75 -16.78
N ALA A 65 -17.60 3.99 -16.62
CA ALA A 65 -16.30 4.27 -16.02
C ALA A 65 -16.24 3.92 -14.53
N GLU A 66 -17.32 4.19 -13.79
CA GLU A 66 -17.45 3.80 -12.39
C GLU A 66 -17.53 2.30 -12.23
N LYS A 67 -18.34 1.61 -13.04
CA LYS A 67 -18.37 0.15 -13.05
C LYS A 67 -16.97 -0.44 -13.22
N ASP A 68 -16.21 0.00 -14.22
CA ASP A 68 -14.83 -0.50 -14.43
C ASP A 68 -13.88 -0.16 -13.27
N PHE A 69 -14.12 0.96 -12.56
CA PHE A 69 -13.36 1.34 -11.38
C PHE A 69 -13.71 0.44 -10.18
N TYR A 70 -15.00 0.15 -9.95
CA TYR A 70 -15.46 -0.79 -8.92
C TYR A 70 -15.03 -2.23 -9.22
N ASP A 71 -15.10 -2.68 -10.48
CA ASP A 71 -14.61 -4.00 -10.88
C ASP A 71 -13.12 -4.15 -10.50
N GLN A 72 -12.29 -3.12 -10.73
CA GLN A 72 -10.89 -3.13 -10.30
C GLN A 72 -10.69 -3.14 -8.78
N LEU A 73 -11.60 -2.52 -8.01
CA LEU A 73 -11.58 -2.55 -6.55
C LEU A 73 -11.96 -3.93 -6.03
N SER A 74 -13.03 -4.53 -6.54
CA SER A 74 -13.50 -5.86 -6.18
C SER A 74 -12.50 -6.96 -6.58
N ASP A 75 -11.82 -6.81 -7.72
CA ASP A 75 -10.77 -7.73 -8.19
C ASP A 75 -9.39 -7.47 -7.55
N ALA A 76 -9.32 -6.56 -6.57
CA ALA A 76 -8.10 -6.17 -5.86
C ALA A 76 -6.93 -5.70 -6.76
N GLN A 77 -7.23 -5.23 -7.97
CA GLN A 77 -6.26 -4.59 -8.86
C GLN A 77 -5.84 -3.22 -8.32
N ILE A 78 -6.81 -2.53 -7.70
CA ILE A 78 -6.61 -1.33 -6.91
C ILE A 78 -7.17 -1.55 -5.50
N ILE A 79 -6.50 -0.97 -4.51
CA ILE A 79 -6.91 -1.08 -3.12
C ILE A 79 -7.39 0.29 -2.66
N GLY A 80 -8.63 0.34 -2.17
CA GLY A 80 -9.14 1.49 -1.44
C GLY A 80 -8.78 1.42 0.04
N SER A 81 -8.68 2.57 0.67
CA SER A 81 -8.38 2.68 2.10
C SER A 81 -9.06 3.90 2.70
N GLY A 82 -9.40 3.83 3.96
CA GLY A 82 -10.07 4.92 4.65
C GLY A 82 -9.88 4.84 6.16
N ILE A 83 -10.45 5.81 6.86
CA ILE A 83 -10.59 5.77 8.32
C ILE A 83 -12.02 5.32 8.59
N ALA A 84 -12.18 4.10 9.10
CA ALA A 84 -13.50 3.60 9.50
C ALA A 84 -14.13 4.53 10.54
N ASP A 85 -15.45 4.63 10.55
CA ASP A 85 -16.15 5.47 11.52
C ASP A 85 -15.82 5.05 12.97
N GLY A 86 -15.56 6.03 13.83
CA GLY A 86 -15.03 5.81 15.19
C GLY A 86 -13.57 5.33 15.26
N GLY A 87 -12.90 5.08 14.12
CA GLY A 87 -11.51 4.63 14.05
C GLY A 87 -10.46 5.76 14.16
N HIS A 88 -9.23 5.39 14.51
CA HIS A 88 -8.11 6.33 14.66
C HIS A 88 -6.99 6.15 13.62
N GLY A 89 -7.07 5.13 12.78
CA GLY A 89 -6.05 4.77 11.81
C GLY A 89 -6.64 4.51 10.43
N ARG A 90 -5.85 4.79 9.40
CA ARG A 90 -6.20 4.40 8.03
C ARG A 90 -6.01 2.90 7.88
N ILE A 91 -7.03 2.23 7.36
CA ILE A 91 -7.02 0.80 7.06
C ILE A 91 -7.33 0.56 5.58
N PRO A 92 -6.71 -0.44 4.94
CA PRO A 92 -7.18 -0.95 3.66
C PRO A 92 -8.61 -1.48 3.78
N ILE A 93 -9.44 -1.21 2.78
CA ILE A 93 -10.81 -1.70 2.68
C ILE A 93 -10.74 -3.05 1.94
N ASP A 94 -11.37 -4.06 2.53
CA ASP A 94 -11.43 -5.40 1.93
C ASP A 94 -12.18 -5.34 0.58
N PRO A 95 -11.64 -5.94 -0.50
CA PRO A 95 -12.25 -5.92 -1.83
C PRO A 95 -13.73 -6.34 -1.85
N SER A 96 -14.11 -7.30 -0.99
CA SER A 96 -15.50 -7.79 -0.91
C SER A 96 -16.51 -6.76 -0.43
N LEU A 97 -16.06 -5.65 0.16
CA LEU A 97 -16.96 -4.60 0.63
C LEU A 97 -17.42 -3.65 -0.49
N TRP A 98 -16.74 -3.64 -1.63
CA TRP A 98 -17.10 -2.74 -2.73
C TRP A 98 -18.40 -3.11 -3.43
N ASP A 99 -18.94 -4.31 -3.16
CA ASP A 99 -20.28 -4.71 -3.61
C ASP A 99 -21.40 -3.97 -2.86
N ILE A 100 -21.10 -3.38 -1.69
CA ILE A 100 -22.07 -2.72 -0.81
C ILE A 100 -21.68 -1.30 -0.42
N LEU A 101 -20.53 -0.82 -0.87
CA LEU A 101 -20.02 0.51 -0.59
C LEU A 101 -20.14 1.38 -1.83
N GLU A 102 -20.63 2.60 -1.64
CA GLU A 102 -20.66 3.65 -2.65
C GLU A 102 -19.68 4.76 -2.28
N ILE A 103 -18.93 5.25 -3.27
CA ILE A 103 -17.97 6.34 -3.14
C ILE A 103 -18.72 7.66 -3.25
N ASP A 104 -18.66 8.44 -2.18
CA ASP A 104 -19.00 9.85 -2.17
C ASP A 104 -17.79 10.67 -2.60
N TYR A 105 -17.82 11.14 -3.84
CA TYR A 105 -16.76 11.97 -4.43
C TYR A 105 -16.75 13.41 -3.87
N GLU A 106 -17.81 13.89 -3.22
CA GLU A 106 -17.83 15.23 -2.64
C GLU A 106 -17.15 15.28 -1.27
N PHE A 107 -17.36 14.26 -0.45
CA PHE A 107 -16.79 14.18 0.90
C PHE A 107 -15.56 13.27 0.99
N TYR A 108 -15.23 12.57 -0.10
CA TYR A 108 -14.17 11.56 -0.15
C TYR A 108 -14.40 10.47 0.90
N GLU A 109 -15.61 9.93 0.91
CA GLU A 109 -16.05 8.88 1.82
C GLU A 109 -16.54 7.66 1.03
N ALA A 110 -16.48 6.47 1.62
CA ALA A 110 -17.22 5.31 1.13
C ALA A 110 -18.29 4.97 2.15
N ASN A 111 -19.54 4.88 1.71
CA ASN A 111 -20.70 4.67 2.56
C ASN A 111 -21.47 3.43 2.10
N GLY A 112 -21.88 2.62 3.07
CA GLY A 112 -22.81 1.50 2.91
C GLY A 112 -23.71 1.42 4.13
N GLU A 113 -24.67 0.49 4.13
CA GLU A 113 -25.77 0.45 5.12
C GLU A 113 -25.30 0.56 6.58
N ASP A 114 -24.23 -0.16 6.96
CA ASP A 114 -23.67 -0.17 8.32
C ASP A 114 -22.18 0.22 8.39
N ARG A 115 -21.62 0.76 7.30
CA ARG A 115 -20.19 1.00 7.20
C ARG A 115 -19.90 2.33 6.52
N SER A 116 -19.05 3.12 7.13
CA SER A 116 -18.55 4.35 6.53
C SER A 116 -17.04 4.46 6.71
N PHE A 117 -16.35 4.89 5.66
CA PHE A 117 -14.92 5.12 5.62
C PHE A 117 -14.64 6.52 5.15
N LYS A 118 -14.02 7.33 6.01
CA LYS A 118 -13.69 8.72 5.73
C LYS A 118 -12.30 8.86 5.11
N LYS A 119 -12.09 9.97 4.41
CA LYS A 119 -10.79 10.35 3.81
C LYS A 119 -10.26 9.25 2.89
N LEU A 120 -11.05 8.79 1.94
CA LEU A 120 -10.65 7.74 1.02
C LEU A 120 -9.33 8.04 0.32
N GLU A 121 -8.51 7.01 0.19
CA GLU A 121 -7.29 7.00 -0.63
C GLU A 121 -7.19 5.66 -1.36
N PHE A 122 -6.74 5.70 -2.62
CA PHE A 122 -6.60 4.53 -3.48
C PHE A 122 -5.15 4.33 -3.92
N PHE A 123 -4.73 3.08 -4.05
CA PHE A 123 -3.37 2.74 -4.48
C PHE A 123 -3.33 1.41 -5.23
N ALA A 124 -2.34 1.27 -6.10
CA ALA A 124 -2.04 -0.02 -6.71
C ALA A 124 -1.36 -0.93 -5.69
N LEU A 125 -1.57 -2.24 -5.80
CA LEU A 125 -0.97 -3.24 -4.90
C LEU A 125 0.56 -3.12 -4.81
N SER A 126 1.22 -2.74 -5.91
CA SER A 126 2.67 -2.52 -5.98
C SER A 126 3.18 -1.27 -5.25
N ALA A 127 2.29 -0.42 -4.73
CA ALA A 127 2.61 0.91 -4.22
C ALA A 127 1.85 1.24 -2.92
N VAL A 128 1.85 0.29 -1.96
CA VAL A 128 1.20 0.48 -0.65
C VAL A 128 1.71 1.77 0.01
N PRO A 129 0.87 2.74 0.39
CA PRO A 129 1.30 4.01 0.97
C PRO A 129 1.85 3.90 2.40
N LEU A 130 2.79 4.78 2.78
CA LEU A 130 3.40 4.80 4.12
C LEU A 130 2.43 5.12 5.28
N ASN A 131 1.28 5.72 4.99
CA ASN A 131 0.22 5.97 5.98
C ASN A 131 -0.65 4.74 6.27
N ILE A 132 -0.48 3.64 5.53
CA ILE A 132 -0.98 2.30 5.90
C ILE A 132 0.04 1.67 6.85
N ARG A 133 -0.27 1.75 8.14
CA ARG A 133 0.64 1.29 9.22
C ARG A 133 0.48 -0.19 9.54
N THR A 134 -0.72 -0.73 9.36
CA THR A 134 -1.06 -2.12 9.61
C THR A 134 -1.55 -2.73 8.31
N ILE A 135 -0.89 -3.79 7.87
CA ILE A 135 -1.29 -4.57 6.70
C ILE A 135 -2.15 -5.73 7.20
N PRO A 136 -3.44 -5.81 6.85
CA PRO A 136 -4.28 -6.94 7.21
C PRO A 136 -3.82 -8.20 6.47
N LYS A 137 -4.07 -9.37 7.07
CA LYS A 137 -3.63 -10.67 6.54
C LYS A 137 -3.99 -10.89 5.06
N TRP A 138 -5.24 -10.57 4.67
CA TRP A 138 -5.70 -10.72 3.29
C TRP A 138 -4.85 -9.90 2.29
N LEU A 139 -4.39 -8.71 2.69
CA LEU A 139 -3.57 -7.86 1.83
C LEU A 139 -2.14 -8.39 1.76
N ASP A 140 -1.61 -8.91 2.87
CA ASP A 140 -0.29 -9.54 2.89
C ASP A 140 -0.25 -10.82 2.04
N ASP A 141 -1.28 -11.66 2.12
CA ASP A 141 -1.42 -12.86 1.29
C ASP A 141 -1.49 -12.50 -0.20
N LEU A 142 -2.22 -11.43 -0.55
CA LEU A 142 -2.32 -10.94 -1.92
C LEU A 142 -0.99 -10.36 -2.43
N LEU A 143 -0.28 -9.60 -1.61
CA LEU A 143 1.10 -9.16 -1.88
C LEU A 143 2.01 -10.38 -2.09
N GLY A 144 1.78 -11.45 -1.31
CA GLY A 144 2.32 -12.82 -1.40
C GLY A 144 2.29 -13.39 -2.79
N GLN A 145 1.06 -13.60 -3.25
CA GLN A 145 0.76 -14.24 -4.51
C GLN A 145 1.36 -13.47 -5.70
N GLN A 146 1.44 -12.15 -5.59
CA GLN A 146 2.02 -11.27 -6.62
C GLN A 146 3.54 -11.04 -6.44
N GLY A 147 4.15 -11.67 -5.45
CA GLY A 147 5.59 -11.54 -5.16
C GLY A 147 6.02 -10.14 -4.70
N TYR A 148 5.08 -9.27 -4.31
CA TYR A 148 5.38 -7.91 -3.83
C TYR A 148 5.99 -7.90 -2.43
N ASN A 149 5.76 -8.96 -1.65
CA ASN A 149 6.42 -9.22 -0.37
C ASN A 149 7.68 -10.08 -0.49
N SER A 150 8.11 -10.46 -1.70
CA SER A 150 9.43 -11.06 -1.89
C SER A 150 10.54 -10.04 -1.57
N PHE A 151 11.57 -10.52 -0.87
CA PHE A 151 12.75 -9.70 -0.59
C PHE A 151 13.51 -9.40 -1.88
N ARG A 152 13.67 -8.11 -2.20
CA ARG A 152 14.45 -7.62 -3.33
C ARG A 152 15.49 -6.64 -2.84
N HIS A 153 16.63 -6.55 -3.50
CA HIS A 153 17.69 -5.62 -3.10
C HIS A 153 18.58 -5.24 -4.28
N THR A 154 19.25 -4.09 -4.18
CA THR A 154 20.41 -3.77 -5.02
C THR A 154 21.60 -4.63 -4.61
N GLU A 155 22.61 -4.78 -5.49
CA GLU A 155 23.79 -5.61 -5.22
C GLU A 155 24.53 -5.21 -3.93
N ASP A 156 24.55 -3.91 -3.63
CA ASP A 156 25.15 -3.33 -2.44
C ASP A 156 24.22 -3.30 -1.21
N TYR A 157 22.98 -3.79 -1.34
CA TYR A 157 21.93 -3.77 -0.31
C TYR A 157 21.60 -2.36 0.22
N ARG A 158 22.02 -1.30 -0.48
CA ARG A 158 21.71 0.08 -0.09
C ARG A 158 20.23 0.39 -0.29
N HIS A 159 19.60 -0.29 -1.25
CA HIS A 159 18.18 -0.26 -1.51
C HIS A 159 17.62 -1.67 -1.37
N VAL A 160 16.62 -1.83 -0.51
CA VAL A 160 16.00 -3.11 -0.20
C VAL A 160 14.49 -2.95 -0.24
N CYS A 161 13.78 -3.89 -0.84
CA CYS A 161 12.32 -3.98 -0.80
C CYS A 161 11.95 -5.25 -0.02
N LEU A 162 11.11 -5.13 1.00
CA LEU A 162 10.60 -6.27 1.78
C LEU A 162 9.16 -5.98 2.17
N HIS A 163 8.24 -6.93 1.95
CA HIS A 163 6.80 -6.72 2.21
C HIS A 163 6.21 -5.51 1.48
N GLY A 164 6.69 -5.25 0.26
CA GLY A 164 6.35 -4.06 -0.51
C GLY A 164 6.94 -2.75 0.04
N ILE A 165 7.83 -2.81 1.03
CA ILE A 165 8.46 -1.66 1.68
C ILE A 165 9.87 -1.45 1.16
N ASP A 166 10.08 -0.32 0.47
CA ASP A 166 11.42 0.12 0.08
C ASP A 166 12.15 0.81 1.23
N TYR A 167 13.39 0.40 1.42
CA TYR A 167 14.31 0.90 2.43
C TYR A 167 15.57 1.42 1.76
N VAL A 168 15.92 2.68 2.07
CA VAL A 168 17.26 3.22 1.81
C VAL A 168 18.08 3.07 3.09
N LEU A 169 19.04 2.15 3.08
CA LEU A 169 19.80 1.77 4.27
C LEU A 169 21.05 2.64 4.43
N SER A 170 21.62 2.73 5.64
CA SER A 170 22.98 3.26 5.86
C SER A 170 24.02 2.17 5.51
N PRO A 171 25.33 2.49 5.31
CA PRO A 171 26.27 1.48 4.82
C PRO A 171 26.42 0.33 5.82
N LEU A 172 26.37 0.66 7.10
CA LEU A 172 26.33 -0.32 8.18
C LEU A 172 25.08 -1.20 8.10
N LEU A 173 23.90 -0.59 7.98
CA LEU A 173 22.65 -1.33 7.96
C LEU A 173 22.50 -2.21 6.71
N ALA A 174 22.99 -1.75 5.56
CA ALA A 174 23.06 -2.55 4.33
C ALA A 174 23.89 -3.83 4.52
N LYS A 175 25.05 -3.73 5.19
CA LYS A 175 25.87 -4.90 5.54
C LYS A 175 25.16 -5.83 6.51
N ILE A 176 24.50 -5.29 7.54
CA ILE A 176 23.72 -6.09 8.50
C ILE A 176 22.62 -6.87 7.77
N VAL A 177 21.82 -6.19 6.92
CA VAL A 177 20.75 -6.82 6.15
C VAL A 177 21.30 -7.87 5.19
N ARG A 178 22.42 -7.61 4.52
CA ARG A 178 23.10 -8.61 3.69
C ARG A 178 23.48 -9.86 4.47
N ILE A 179 24.08 -9.71 5.66
CA ILE A 179 24.47 -10.85 6.51
C ILE A 179 23.24 -11.67 6.91
N LEU A 180 22.18 -11.02 7.35
CA LEU A 180 20.95 -11.69 7.77
C LEU A 180 20.22 -12.35 6.60
N HIS A 181 20.24 -11.73 5.41
CA HIS A 181 19.67 -12.32 4.20
C HIS A 181 20.45 -13.58 3.78
N LEU A 182 21.78 -13.51 3.72
CA LEU A 182 22.63 -14.65 3.38
C LEU A 182 22.46 -15.80 4.38
N ALA A 183 22.39 -15.48 5.68
CA ALA A 183 22.09 -16.45 6.72
C ALA A 183 20.77 -17.20 6.46
N ARG A 184 19.73 -16.46 6.06
CA ARG A 184 18.42 -17.05 5.74
C ARG A 184 18.47 -17.92 4.49
N LEU A 185 19.27 -17.57 3.49
CA LEU A 185 19.47 -18.41 2.30
C LEU A 185 20.28 -19.68 2.61
N GLU A 186 21.17 -19.62 3.59
CA GLU A 186 22.05 -20.72 3.98
C GLU A 186 21.33 -21.81 4.79
N ASP A 187 20.59 -21.44 5.83
CA ASP A 187 20.00 -22.39 6.78
C ASP A 187 18.47 -22.35 6.87
N GLY A 188 17.83 -21.48 6.10
CA GLY A 188 16.38 -21.36 6.05
C GLY A 188 15.75 -20.74 7.29
N HIS A 189 16.43 -20.46 8.41
CA HIS A 189 15.84 -19.75 9.57
C HIS A 189 16.39 -18.33 9.75
N GLY A 190 17.61 -18.07 9.29
CA GLY A 190 18.25 -16.75 9.29
C GLY A 190 18.59 -16.13 10.63
N TRP A 191 18.39 -16.82 11.76
CA TRP A 191 18.71 -16.29 13.08
C TRP A 191 20.22 -16.22 13.30
N ARG A 192 20.71 -15.04 13.67
CA ARG A 192 22.13 -14.78 13.96
C ARG A 192 22.29 -13.97 15.24
N ASN A 193 23.37 -14.26 15.97
CA ASN A 193 23.71 -13.52 17.18
C ASN A 193 24.05 -12.07 16.84
N GLY A 194 23.36 -11.10 17.47
CA GLY A 194 23.51 -9.69 17.14
C GLY A 194 24.94 -9.16 17.28
N LYS A 195 25.71 -9.68 18.24
CA LYS A 195 27.11 -9.30 18.43
C LYS A 195 27.98 -9.74 17.25
N GLN A 196 27.81 -10.98 16.80
CA GLN A 196 28.56 -11.52 15.66
C GLN A 196 28.20 -10.80 14.36
N VAL A 197 26.92 -10.45 14.18
CA VAL A 197 26.47 -9.67 13.02
C VAL A 197 27.09 -8.28 13.01
N LEU A 198 27.13 -7.59 14.17
CA LEU A 198 27.75 -6.27 14.28
C LEU A 198 29.25 -6.31 14.00
N GLU A 199 29.96 -7.30 14.56
CA GLU A 199 31.39 -7.51 14.32
C GLU A 199 31.66 -7.76 12.84
N SER A 200 30.89 -8.66 12.21
CA SER A 200 31.00 -8.98 10.78
C SER A 200 30.65 -7.79 9.87
N ALA A 201 29.73 -6.92 10.31
CA ALA A 201 29.39 -5.70 9.60
C ALA A 201 30.43 -4.57 9.78
N GLY A 202 31.39 -4.73 10.69
CA GLY A 202 32.38 -3.72 11.06
C GLY A 202 31.80 -2.57 11.87
N SER A 203 30.79 -2.85 12.71
CA SER A 203 30.18 -1.85 13.58
C SER A 203 31.07 -1.53 14.78
N ALA A 204 31.12 -0.25 15.17
CA ALA A 204 31.69 0.18 16.45
C ALA A 204 30.72 0.00 17.63
N GLN A 205 29.46 -0.34 17.36
CA GLN A 205 28.44 -0.48 18.40
C GLN A 205 28.45 -1.86 19.03
N LEU A 206 28.08 -1.92 20.32
CA LEU A 206 28.08 -3.14 21.11
C LEU A 206 26.72 -3.87 21.10
N LYS A 207 25.64 -3.16 20.77
CA LYS A 207 24.27 -3.70 20.79
C LYS A 207 23.56 -3.40 19.48
N MET A 208 22.83 -4.39 18.95
CA MET A 208 22.10 -4.24 17.69
C MET A 208 21.04 -3.15 17.79
N ASN A 209 20.39 -3.00 18.95
CA ASN A 209 19.41 -1.94 19.17
C ASN A 209 19.99 -0.54 18.99
N ASP A 210 21.27 -0.33 19.29
CA ASP A 210 21.92 0.96 19.09
C ASP A 210 22.14 1.25 17.59
N ALA A 211 22.31 0.19 16.78
CA ALA A 211 22.46 0.28 15.31
C ALA A 211 21.14 0.56 14.62
N LEU A 212 20.04 0.16 15.26
CA LEU A 212 18.68 0.30 14.75
C LEU A 212 17.96 1.53 15.31
N LYS A 213 18.51 2.20 16.34
CA LYS A 213 17.81 3.23 17.13
C LYS A 213 17.27 4.39 16.28
N ASP A 214 18.01 4.77 15.24
CA ASP A 214 17.69 5.95 14.42
C ASP A 214 16.62 5.64 13.36
N ARG A 215 16.19 4.38 13.23
CA ARG A 215 15.15 3.94 12.29
C ARG A 215 13.91 3.42 13.01
N LYS A 216 12.82 4.18 12.91
CA LYS A 216 11.50 3.84 13.49
C LYS A 216 10.89 2.58 12.89
N ASP A 217 11.27 2.23 11.66
CA ASP A 217 10.77 1.10 10.88
C ASP A 217 11.69 -0.14 10.96
N SER A 218 12.73 -0.10 11.79
CA SER A 218 13.73 -1.17 11.90
C SER A 218 13.12 -2.53 12.26
N LYS A 219 12.08 -2.57 13.10
CA LYS A 219 11.38 -3.81 13.49
C LYS A 219 10.61 -4.48 12.35
N ALA A 220 10.21 -3.71 11.33
CA ALA A 220 9.55 -4.26 10.15
C ALA A 220 10.56 -4.90 9.17
N LEU A 221 11.84 -4.54 9.28
CA LEU A 221 12.92 -5.06 8.44
C LEU A 221 13.70 -6.19 9.14
N ILE A 222 13.96 -6.05 10.44
CA ILE A 222 14.75 -6.99 11.24
C ILE A 222 13.95 -7.39 12.49
N GLN A 223 13.76 -8.70 12.65
CA GLN A 223 13.13 -9.29 13.83
C GLN A 223 14.19 -9.58 14.90
N SER A 224 13.79 -9.44 16.17
CA SER A 224 14.58 -9.84 17.33
C SER A 224 13.79 -10.85 18.15
N ASP A 225 14.47 -11.85 18.69
CA ASP A 225 13.88 -12.85 19.60
C ASP A 225 13.84 -12.37 21.07
N GLY A 226 14.32 -11.15 21.34
CA GLY A 226 14.46 -10.61 22.70
C GLY A 226 15.60 -11.21 23.54
N LYS A 227 16.30 -12.24 23.04
CA LYS A 227 17.41 -12.94 23.70
C LYS A 227 18.76 -12.66 23.03
N GLY A 228 18.78 -11.80 22.01
CA GLY A 228 19.99 -11.33 21.34
C GLY A 228 20.22 -11.95 19.97
N MET A 229 19.26 -12.73 19.46
CA MET A 229 19.26 -13.20 18.08
C MET A 229 18.43 -12.26 17.22
N PHE A 230 18.86 -12.13 15.97
CA PHE A 230 18.22 -11.29 14.97
C PHE A 230 18.12 -12.05 13.65
N ARG A 231 17.04 -11.83 12.90
CA ARG A 231 16.87 -12.32 11.53
C ARG A 231 16.24 -11.26 10.65
N LEU A 232 16.38 -11.40 9.35
CA LEU A 232 15.62 -10.61 8.40
C LEU A 232 14.13 -10.98 8.52
N ALA A 233 13.26 -9.97 8.55
CA ALA A 233 11.83 -10.15 8.76
C ALA A 233 11.11 -10.67 7.49
N LEU A 234 11.59 -11.76 6.88
CA LEU A 234 11.00 -12.29 5.64
C LEU A 234 9.59 -12.84 5.79
N GLU A 235 9.20 -13.19 7.00
CA GLU A 235 7.86 -13.67 7.33
C GLU A 235 7.15 -12.55 8.10
N PRO A 236 5.85 -12.30 7.86
CA PRO A 236 5.05 -11.49 8.77
C PRO A 236 5.15 -12.09 10.19
N PRO A 237 5.14 -11.26 11.24
CA PRO A 237 5.18 -11.77 12.60
C PRO A 237 4.00 -12.74 12.80
N PRO A 238 4.22 -13.92 13.43
CA PRO A 238 3.11 -14.81 13.74
C PRO A 238 2.08 -14.01 14.55
N ASP A 239 0.85 -13.99 14.07
CA ASP A 239 -0.27 -13.33 14.72
C ASP A 239 -0.27 -13.71 16.21
N ALA A 240 -0.57 -12.75 17.09
CA ALA A 240 -0.86 -12.97 18.50
C ALA A 240 -2.21 -13.71 18.67
N SER A 241 -2.37 -14.82 17.96
CA SER A 241 -3.53 -15.68 17.92
C SER A 241 -3.13 -17.11 18.32
N GLU A 242 -2.34 -17.24 19.38
CA GLU A 242 -2.28 -18.45 20.19
C GLU A 242 -1.97 -18.02 21.64
N ASP A 243 -3.01 -17.59 22.35
CA ASP A 243 -3.09 -17.90 23.78
C ASP A 243 -4.15 -19.02 23.89
N PRO A 244 -3.84 -20.13 24.60
CA PRO A 244 -4.73 -21.28 24.72
C PRO A 244 -6.04 -21.00 25.47
#